data_AF-A0A935B4J5-F1
#
_entry.id   AF-A0A935B4J5-F1
#
_cell.length_a   1.000
_cell.length_b   1.000
_cell.length_c   1.000
_cell.angle_alpha   90.00
_cell.angle_beta   90.00
_cell.angle_gamma   90.00
#
_symmetry.space_group_name_H-M   'P 1'
#
loop_
_entity.id
_entity.type
_entity.pdbx_description
1 polymer ?
#
loop_
_entity_poly.entity_id
_entity_poly.type
_entity_poly.pdbx_seq_one_letter_code
_entity_poly.pdbx_strand_id
1 'polypeptide(L)'
;MRPEYLAFLCLALAGCGSLGGLRSEKPAVAPAPSTESVQAAQLASYITGLQQLVQGSPAEQAEIVAAAHAAYDQAHQGPAALRYGLVLAAPSHPARDPVQAQRVLRETLARPELLNIVERALAVVELQRVDAELRIATENERLVGEAQRERDRQRAAPSLTALNRRLQAEQEENARLKKALDEARAKLDAIVNIELERSAPTRSNPERPPSSEGRYP
;
A
#
# COMPACT_ATOMS: atom_id res chain seq x y z
N MET A 1 37.71 -61.41 -44.64
CA MET A 1 38.68 -61.51 -45.74
C MET A 1 38.85 -60.11 -46.33
N ARG A 2 40.06 -59.54 -46.25
CA ARG A 2 40.45 -58.37 -47.06
C ARG A 2 40.56 -58.82 -48.53
N PRO A 3 40.38 -57.92 -49.52
CA PRO A 3 41.56 -57.21 -50.01
C PRO A 3 41.29 -55.75 -50.42
N GLU A 4 42.42 -55.05 -50.53
CA GLU A 4 42.61 -53.64 -50.86
C GLU A 4 42.77 -53.42 -52.38
N TYR A 5 42.76 -52.14 -52.78
CA TYR A 5 43.35 -51.50 -53.98
C TYR A 5 42.48 -51.25 -55.24
N LEU A 6 42.18 -49.96 -55.47
CA LEU A 6 42.09 -49.26 -56.77
C LEU A 6 42.03 -47.74 -56.44
N ALA A 7 43.14 -47.02 -56.33
CA ALA A 7 44.00 -46.46 -57.39
C ALA A 7 43.30 -45.44 -58.31
N PHE A 8 43.75 -44.16 -58.18
CA PHE A 8 43.99 -43.17 -59.25
C PHE A 8 42.76 -42.69 -60.07
N LEU A 9 42.55 -41.45 -60.52
CA LEU A 9 43.32 -40.20 -60.67
C LEU A 9 42.30 -39.18 -61.26
N CYS A 10 42.44 -37.88 -60.95
CA CYS A 10 42.28 -36.70 -61.85
C CYS A 10 42.09 -35.45 -60.98
N LEU A 11 43.12 -34.63 -60.72
CA LEU A 11 43.55 -33.48 -61.55
C LEU A 11 42.35 -32.63 -62.01
N ALA A 12 42.29 -31.31 -61.87
CA ALA A 12 43.13 -30.26 -61.30
C ALA A 12 42.28 -28.97 -61.36
N LEU A 13 42.55 -27.95 -60.53
CA LEU A 13 42.83 -26.57 -60.98
C LEU A 13 42.74 -25.56 -59.81
N ALA A 14 43.86 -24.84 -59.68
CA ALA A 14 43.97 -23.41 -59.38
C ALA A 14 43.71 -22.92 -57.94
N GLY A 15 44.82 -22.56 -57.28
CA GLY A 15 44.82 -21.75 -56.06
C GLY A 15 46.21 -21.53 -55.47
N CYS A 16 47.21 -21.24 -56.30
CA CYS A 16 48.53 -20.79 -55.83
C CYS A 16 48.40 -19.41 -55.19
N GLY A 17 48.82 -19.28 -53.93
CA GLY A 17 48.91 -17.98 -53.29
C GLY A 17 49.32 -18.02 -51.82
N SER A 18 50.36 -18.76 -51.44
CA SER A 18 51.08 -18.46 -50.19
C SER A 18 52.49 -19.04 -50.20
N LEU A 19 53.40 -18.34 -50.88
CA LEU A 19 54.84 -18.40 -50.65
C LEU A 19 55.28 -16.96 -50.33
N GLY A 20 54.86 -16.50 -49.15
CA GLY A 20 55.12 -15.16 -48.66
C GLY A 20 55.56 -15.20 -47.21
N GLY A 21 56.84 -15.47 -46.99
CA GLY A 21 57.55 -15.06 -45.78
C GLY A 21 57.54 -16.05 -44.62
N LEU A 22 58.66 -16.76 -44.47
CA LEU A 22 59.17 -17.19 -43.16
C LEU A 22 59.59 -15.95 -42.34
N ARG A 23 58.63 -15.08 -42.00
CA ARG A 23 58.78 -14.13 -40.91
C ARG A 23 58.13 -14.77 -39.70
N SER A 24 58.89 -14.90 -38.62
CA SER A 24 58.35 -15.17 -37.30
C SER A 24 57.33 -14.06 -37.00
N GLU A 25 56.06 -14.35 -37.25
CA GLU A 25 54.96 -13.46 -36.95
C GLU A 25 54.84 -13.44 -35.44
N LYS A 26 55.44 -12.41 -34.83
CA LYS A 26 55.22 -12.06 -33.43
C LYS A 26 53.71 -12.15 -33.20
N PRO A 27 53.22 -12.96 -32.25
CA PRO A 27 51.79 -13.16 -32.09
C PRO A 27 51.14 -11.79 -31.99
N ALA A 28 50.20 -11.52 -32.89
CA ALA A 28 49.42 -10.29 -32.85
C ALA A 28 48.81 -10.22 -31.45
N VAL A 29 49.26 -9.23 -30.67
CA VAL A 29 48.70 -8.98 -29.35
C VAL A 29 47.22 -8.71 -29.58
N ALA A 30 46.36 -9.57 -29.02
CA ALA A 30 44.93 -9.40 -29.12
C ALA A 30 44.57 -7.96 -28.68
N PRO A 31 43.69 -7.26 -29.41
CA PRO A 31 43.30 -5.90 -29.03
C PRO A 31 42.75 -5.92 -27.62
N ALA A 32 43.25 -4.99 -26.78
CA ALA A 32 42.77 -4.85 -25.41
C ALA A 32 41.25 -4.58 -25.41
N PRO A 33 40.50 -5.12 -24.43
CA PRO A 33 39.06 -4.91 -24.36
C PRO A 33 38.74 -3.41 -24.25
N SER A 34 37.76 -2.95 -25.03
CA SER A 34 37.27 -1.57 -24.94
C SER A 34 36.57 -1.33 -23.61
N THR A 35 36.53 -0.08 -23.14
CA THR A 35 35.80 0.32 -21.93
C THR A 35 34.32 -0.09 -21.98
N GLU A 36 33.69 0.03 -23.15
CA GLU A 36 32.32 -0.40 -23.40
C GLU A 36 32.14 -1.92 -23.20
N SER A 37 33.10 -2.73 -23.69
CA SER A 37 33.05 -4.19 -23.51
C SER A 37 33.15 -4.59 -22.04
N VAL A 38 33.97 -3.89 -21.26
CA VAL A 38 34.10 -4.12 -19.80
C VAL A 38 32.82 -3.74 -19.07
N GLN A 39 32.21 -2.60 -19.41
CA GLN A 39 30.96 -2.15 -18.82
C GLN A 39 29.79 -3.09 -19.17
N ALA A 40 29.72 -3.58 -20.41
CA ALA A 40 28.72 -4.56 -20.82
C ALA A 40 28.87 -5.89 -20.07
N ALA A 41 30.11 -6.37 -19.88
CA ALA A 41 30.37 -7.58 -19.11
C ALA A 41 29.98 -7.43 -17.62
N GLN A 42 30.20 -6.25 -17.04
CA GLN A 42 29.77 -5.96 -15.67
C GLN A 42 28.24 -5.97 -15.54
N LEU A 43 27.52 -5.31 -16.47
CA LEU A 43 26.06 -5.34 -16.50
C LEU A 43 25.52 -6.77 -16.66
N ALA A 44 26.11 -7.55 -17.57
CA ALA A 44 25.76 -8.95 -17.74
C ALA A 44 25.94 -9.73 -16.44
N SER A 45 27.02 -9.49 -15.69
CA SER A 45 27.23 -10.14 -14.38
C SER A 45 26.12 -9.81 -13.37
N TYR A 46 25.64 -8.56 -13.31
CA TYR A 46 24.50 -8.20 -12.45
C TYR A 46 23.22 -8.93 -12.85
N ILE A 47 22.88 -8.89 -14.14
CA ILE A 47 21.65 -9.50 -14.66
C ILE A 47 21.68 -11.02 -14.50
N THR A 48 22.81 -11.67 -14.80
CA THR A 48 22.97 -13.12 -14.60
C THR A 48 22.83 -13.50 -13.13
N GLY A 49 23.40 -12.71 -12.21
CA GLY A 49 23.21 -12.93 -10.77
C GLY A 49 21.75 -12.82 -10.34
N LEU A 50 21.03 -11.81 -10.85
CA LEU A 50 19.59 -11.66 -10.59
C LEU A 50 18.76 -12.79 -11.21
N GLN A 51 19.10 -13.24 -12.41
CA GLN A 51 18.44 -14.39 -13.04
C GLN A 51 18.64 -15.66 -12.20
N GLN A 52 19.87 -15.92 -11.74
CA GLN A 52 20.17 -17.06 -10.87
C GLN A 52 19.42 -16.97 -9.54
N LEU A 53 19.32 -15.78 -8.95
CA LEU A 53 18.52 -15.58 -7.74
C LEU A 53 17.04 -15.88 -7.98
N VAL A 54 16.46 -15.48 -9.11
CA VAL A 54 15.03 -15.70 -9.39
C VAL A 54 14.73 -17.16 -9.77
N GLN A 55 15.64 -17.83 -10.47
CA GLN A 55 15.43 -19.17 -11.04
C GLN A 55 16.04 -20.30 -10.20
N GLY A 56 16.94 -19.98 -9.27
CA GLY A 56 17.64 -20.95 -8.43
C GLY A 56 16.74 -21.62 -7.40
N SER A 57 17.22 -22.74 -6.86
CA SER A 57 16.62 -23.42 -5.71
C SER A 57 16.66 -22.54 -4.46
N PRO A 58 15.79 -22.76 -3.45
CA PRO A 58 15.80 -21.98 -2.21
C PRO A 58 17.16 -21.94 -1.49
N ALA A 59 17.97 -23.00 -1.62
CA ALA A 59 19.32 -23.04 -1.06
C ALA A 59 20.28 -22.09 -1.80
N GLU A 60 20.30 -22.15 -3.13
CA GLU A 60 21.11 -21.25 -3.97
C GLU A 60 20.69 -19.78 -3.78
N GLN A 61 19.39 -19.52 -3.65
CA GLN A 61 18.87 -18.20 -3.34
C GLN A 61 19.42 -17.66 -2.02
N ALA A 62 19.41 -18.50 -0.97
CA ALA A 62 19.94 -18.12 0.33
C ALA A 62 21.45 -17.85 0.29
N GLU A 63 22.21 -18.64 -0.46
CA GLU A 63 23.65 -18.43 -0.65
C GLU A 63 23.95 -17.11 -1.38
N ILE A 64 23.23 -16.80 -2.47
CA ILE A 64 23.40 -15.54 -3.21
C ILE A 64 23.09 -14.35 -2.30
N VAL A 65 21.99 -14.41 -1.53
CA VAL A 65 21.62 -13.35 -0.59
C VAL A 65 22.67 -13.19 0.51
N ALA A 66 23.12 -14.29 1.12
CA ALA A 66 24.12 -14.25 2.18
C ALA A 66 25.46 -13.71 1.67
N ALA A 67 25.88 -14.09 0.47
CA ALA A 67 27.10 -13.58 -0.16
C ALA A 67 27.00 -12.08 -0.46
N ALA A 68 25.85 -11.61 -0.96
CA ALA A 68 25.62 -10.19 -1.21
C ALA A 68 25.61 -9.38 0.09
N HIS A 69 24.96 -9.90 1.15
CA HIS A 69 24.96 -9.29 2.48
C HIS A 69 26.38 -9.21 3.06
N ALA A 70 27.14 -10.31 3.03
CA ALA A 70 28.50 -10.34 3.55
C ALA A 70 29.44 -9.38 2.81
N ALA A 71 29.29 -9.24 1.48
CA ALA A 71 30.04 -8.25 0.71
C ALA A 71 29.65 -6.81 1.08
N TYR A 72 28.37 -6.56 1.35
CA TYR A 72 27.90 -5.28 1.84
C TYR A 72 28.42 -4.96 3.24
N ASP A 73 28.42 -5.91 4.17
CA ASP A 73 28.97 -5.74 5.53
C ASP A 73 30.47 -5.40 5.53
N GLN A 74 31.20 -5.77 4.48
CA GLN A 74 32.62 -5.46 4.38
C GLN A 74 32.85 -4.04 3.84
N ALA A 75 32.12 -3.63 2.80
CA ALA A 75 32.39 -2.40 2.07
C ALA A 75 31.44 -1.25 2.41
N HIS A 76 30.16 -1.54 2.68
CA HIS A 76 29.06 -0.60 2.94
C HIS A 76 28.80 0.43 1.83
N GLN A 77 29.45 0.33 0.67
CA GLN A 77 29.32 1.32 -0.42
C GLN A 77 29.73 0.76 -1.78
N GLY A 78 29.50 1.54 -2.84
CA GLY A 78 29.93 1.23 -4.20
C GLY A 78 29.23 -0.02 -4.77
N PRO A 79 29.93 -0.84 -5.58
CA PRO A 79 29.34 -2.00 -6.24
C PRO A 79 28.76 -3.05 -5.27
N ALA A 80 29.34 -3.22 -4.07
CA ALA A 80 28.83 -4.17 -3.09
C ALA A 80 27.45 -3.76 -2.54
N ALA A 81 27.28 -2.47 -2.23
CA ALA A 81 26.00 -1.91 -1.82
C ALA A 81 24.96 -1.99 -2.96
N LEU A 82 25.38 -1.71 -4.20
CA LEU A 82 24.50 -1.90 -5.36
C LEU A 82 24.03 -3.36 -5.48
N ARG A 83 24.94 -4.35 -5.45
CA ARG A 83 24.57 -5.78 -5.53
C ARG A 83 23.57 -6.16 -4.45
N TYR A 84 23.84 -5.77 -3.21
CA TYR A 84 22.96 -6.08 -2.10
C TYR A 84 21.57 -5.43 -2.26
N GLY A 85 21.52 -4.15 -2.64
CA GLY A 85 20.26 -3.46 -2.94
C GLY A 85 19.46 -4.12 -4.07
N LEU A 86 20.13 -4.54 -5.15
CA LEU A 86 19.49 -5.27 -6.26
C LEU A 86 18.93 -6.63 -5.83
N VAL A 87 19.69 -7.37 -5.01
CA VAL A 87 19.26 -8.65 -4.47
C VAL A 87 18.03 -8.48 -3.58
N LEU A 88 18.01 -7.50 -2.66
CA LEU A 88 16.84 -7.22 -1.81
C LEU A 88 15.61 -6.78 -2.62
N ALA A 89 15.83 -6.12 -3.75
CA ALA A 89 14.77 -5.63 -4.63
C ALA A 89 14.19 -6.73 -5.55
N ALA A 90 14.90 -7.85 -5.71
CA ALA A 90 14.56 -8.89 -6.67
C ALA A 90 13.20 -9.54 -6.33
N PRO A 91 12.37 -9.87 -7.33
CA PRO A 91 11.11 -10.55 -7.08
C PRO A 91 11.33 -12.02 -6.66
N SER A 92 10.33 -12.59 -6.00
CA SER A 92 10.17 -14.06 -5.88
C SER A 92 11.24 -14.80 -5.06
N HIS A 93 11.81 -14.19 -4.02
CA HIS A 93 12.64 -14.89 -3.02
C HIS A 93 12.28 -14.43 -1.58
N PRO A 94 12.48 -15.27 -0.55
CA PRO A 94 12.00 -15.00 0.80
C PRO A 94 12.75 -13.86 1.51
N ALA A 95 13.98 -13.57 1.10
CA ALA A 95 14.78 -12.46 1.66
C ALA A 95 14.50 -11.10 1.01
N ARG A 96 13.46 -11.02 0.17
CA ARG A 96 13.06 -9.80 -0.52
C ARG A 96 12.58 -8.77 0.50
N ASP A 97 13.16 -7.58 0.44
CA ASP A 97 12.78 -6.44 1.28
C ASP A 97 12.87 -5.15 0.46
N PRO A 98 11.74 -4.67 -0.12
CA PRO A 98 11.75 -3.47 -0.94
C PRO A 98 12.06 -2.20 -0.13
N VAL A 99 11.77 -2.17 1.18
CA VAL A 99 12.04 -0.99 2.02
C VAL A 99 13.54 -0.86 2.28
N GLN A 100 14.20 -1.95 2.65
CA GLN A 100 15.65 -1.95 2.80
C GLN A 100 16.37 -1.74 1.46
N ALA A 101 15.88 -2.34 0.38
CA ALA A 101 16.41 -2.10 -0.96
C ALA A 101 16.38 -0.61 -1.32
N GLN A 102 15.23 0.06 -1.11
CA GLN A 102 15.10 1.51 -1.35
C GLN A 102 16.15 2.30 -0.58
N ARG A 103 16.33 1.98 0.70
CA ARG A 103 17.29 2.65 1.57
C ARG A 103 18.73 2.48 1.05
N VAL A 104 19.16 1.24 0.83
CA VAL A 104 20.52 0.92 0.37
C VAL A 104 20.79 1.55 -1.00
N LEU A 105 19.84 1.51 -1.93
CA LEU A 105 19.99 2.12 -3.26
C LEU A 105 20.09 3.64 -3.19
N ARG A 106 19.32 4.31 -2.31
CA ARG A 106 19.46 5.76 -2.05
C ARG A 106 20.81 6.11 -1.45
N GLU A 107 21.27 5.35 -0.46
CA GLU A 107 22.59 5.53 0.16
C GLU A 107 23.71 5.33 -0.87
N THR A 108 23.58 4.35 -1.76
CA THR A 108 24.53 4.09 -2.85
C THR A 108 24.56 5.26 -3.85
N LEU A 109 23.39 5.79 -4.23
CA LEU A 109 23.27 6.93 -5.13
C LEU A 109 23.69 8.26 -4.50
N ALA A 110 23.84 8.34 -3.18
CA ALA A 110 24.38 9.51 -2.50
C ALA A 110 25.91 9.66 -2.68
N ARG A 111 26.60 8.59 -3.12
CA ARG A 111 28.04 8.59 -3.44
C ARG A 111 28.29 8.08 -4.86
N PRO A 112 27.78 8.78 -5.88
CA PRO A 112 27.75 8.26 -7.24
C PRO A 112 29.16 8.13 -7.85
N GLU A 113 30.18 8.81 -7.32
CA GLU A 113 31.59 8.67 -7.67
C GLU A 113 32.17 7.27 -7.42
N LEU A 114 31.54 6.46 -6.56
CA LEU A 114 31.96 5.08 -6.28
C LEU A 114 31.38 4.06 -7.26
N LEU A 115 30.53 4.50 -8.19
CA LEU A 115 29.90 3.67 -9.21
C LEU A 115 30.39 4.05 -10.60
N ASN A 116 30.48 3.07 -11.51
CA ASN A 116 30.62 3.39 -12.93
C ASN A 116 29.31 3.91 -13.54
N ILE A 117 29.33 4.31 -14.81
CA ILE A 117 28.17 4.90 -15.50
C ILE A 117 26.99 3.91 -15.55
N VAL A 118 27.27 2.64 -15.84
CA VAL A 118 26.24 1.60 -16.00
C VAL A 118 25.65 1.18 -14.66
N GLU A 119 26.48 1.05 -13.63
CA GLU A 119 26.05 0.78 -12.25
C GLU A 119 25.12 1.88 -11.72
N ARG A 120 25.46 3.14 -12.03
CA ARG A 120 24.66 4.30 -11.65
C ARG A 120 23.32 4.30 -12.36
N ALA A 121 23.30 4.00 -13.67
CA ALA A 121 22.07 3.86 -14.43
C ALA A 121 21.19 2.74 -13.87
N LEU A 122 21.78 1.58 -13.57
CA LEU A 122 21.08 0.43 -12.98
C LEU A 122 20.50 0.78 -11.60
N ALA A 123 21.26 1.44 -10.74
CA ALA A 123 20.81 1.89 -9.43
C ALA A 123 19.63 2.86 -9.52
N VAL A 124 19.64 3.81 -10.47
CA VAL A 124 18.54 4.76 -10.68
C VAL A 124 17.28 4.04 -11.14
N VAL A 125 17.38 3.15 -12.14
CA VAL A 125 16.23 2.41 -12.67
C VAL A 125 15.59 1.54 -11.59
N GLU A 126 16.42 0.83 -10.82
CA GLU A 126 15.93 -0.05 -9.77
C GLU A 126 15.36 0.71 -8.59
N LEU A 127 15.95 1.84 -8.20
CA LEU A 127 15.36 2.72 -7.18
C LEU A 127 13.98 3.24 -7.63
N GLN A 128 13.85 3.70 -8.88
CA GLN A 128 12.54 4.16 -9.40
C GLN A 128 11.49 3.05 -9.41
N ARG A 129 11.90 1.82 -9.77
CA ARG A 129 11.00 0.65 -9.72
C ARG A 129 10.53 0.35 -8.31
N VAL A 130 11.45 0.31 -7.34
CA VAL A 130 11.14 0.06 -5.93
C VAL A 130 10.29 1.17 -5.33
N ASP A 131 10.58 2.44 -5.64
CA ASP A 131 9.78 3.60 -5.21
C ASP A 131 8.34 3.50 -5.72
N ALA A 132 8.16 3.12 -6.99
CA ALA A 132 6.85 2.93 -7.58
C ALA A 132 6.09 1.76 -6.92
N GLU A 133 6.77 0.66 -6.64
CA GLU A 133 6.21 -0.49 -5.95
C GLU A 133 5.72 -0.14 -4.54
N LEU A 134 6.57 0.51 -3.74
CA LEU A 134 6.22 0.90 -2.36
C LEU A 134 5.04 1.86 -2.33
N ARG A 135 5.00 2.81 -3.28
CA ARG A 135 3.85 3.72 -3.43
C ARG A 135 2.56 2.97 -3.74
N ILE A 136 2.62 1.97 -4.62
CA ILE A 136 1.45 1.12 -4.95
C ILE A 136 1.03 0.30 -3.72
N ALA A 137 1.98 -0.23 -2.95
CA ALA A 137 1.68 -0.99 -1.74
C ALA A 137 0.96 -0.12 -0.70
N THR A 138 1.46 1.08 -0.42
CA THR A 138 0.80 2.03 0.50
C THR A 138 -0.59 2.42 0.03
N GLU A 139 -0.77 2.65 -1.28
CA GLU A 139 -2.06 3.00 -1.84
C GLU A 139 -3.05 1.83 -1.76
N ASN A 140 -2.60 0.60 -2.02
CA ASN A 140 -3.41 -0.60 -1.84
C ASN A 140 -3.86 -0.77 -0.39
N GLU A 141 -2.97 -0.61 0.59
CA GLU A 141 -3.32 -0.66 2.01
C GLU A 141 -4.37 0.39 2.38
N ARG A 142 -4.21 1.62 1.87
CA ARG A 142 -5.18 2.70 2.06
C ARG A 142 -6.56 2.33 1.50
N LEU A 143 -6.61 1.88 0.24
CA LEU A 143 -7.84 1.51 -0.45
C LEU A 143 -8.53 0.31 0.21
N VAL A 144 -7.78 -0.70 0.63
CA VAL A 144 -8.31 -1.86 1.36
C VAL A 144 -8.89 -1.42 2.71
N GLY A 145 -8.19 -0.55 3.43
CA GLY A 145 -8.66 0.01 4.69
C GLY A 145 -9.95 0.82 4.54
N GLU A 146 -10.06 1.64 3.49
CA GLU A 146 -11.28 2.41 3.18
C GLU A 146 -12.45 1.50 2.78
N ALA A 147 -12.21 0.51 1.93
CA ALA A 147 -13.22 -0.48 1.54
C ALA A 147 -13.69 -1.31 2.74
N GLN A 148 -12.83 -1.58 3.71
CA GLN A 148 -13.21 -2.26 4.94
C GLN A 148 -14.10 -1.39 5.83
N ARG A 149 -13.71 -0.12 6.07
CA ARG A 149 -14.54 0.82 6.84
C ARG A 149 -15.91 1.03 6.20
N GLU A 150 -15.97 1.10 4.88
CA GLU A 150 -17.23 1.28 4.17
C GLU A 150 -18.14 0.04 4.31
N ARG A 151 -17.57 -1.17 4.20
CA ARG A 151 -18.31 -2.40 4.49
C ARG A 151 -18.83 -2.45 5.92
N ASP A 152 -18.05 -1.98 6.90
CA ASP A 152 -18.47 -1.94 8.30
C ASP A 152 -19.60 -0.91 8.53
N ARG A 153 -19.54 0.26 7.87
CA ARG A 153 -20.64 1.24 7.87
C ARG A 153 -21.91 0.67 7.25
N GLN A 154 -21.80 -0.03 6.12
CA GLN A 154 -22.96 -0.65 5.46
C GLN A 154 -23.60 -1.73 6.33
N ARG A 155 -22.79 -2.49 7.09
CA ARG A 155 -23.31 -3.46 8.07
C ARG A 155 -23.97 -2.79 9.27
N ALA A 156 -23.42 -1.68 9.75
CA ALA A 156 -23.95 -0.95 10.91
C ALA A 156 -25.19 -0.09 10.57
N ALA A 157 -25.32 0.39 9.32
CA ALA A 157 -26.42 1.22 8.86
C ALA A 157 -27.84 0.66 9.16
N PRO A 158 -28.17 -0.62 8.88
CA PRO A 158 -29.48 -1.17 9.24
C PRO A 158 -29.72 -1.19 10.75
N SER A 159 -28.68 -1.47 11.56
CA SER A 159 -28.80 -1.44 13.02
C SER A 159 -29.03 -0.01 13.54
N LEU A 160 -28.28 0.97 13.03
CA LEU A 160 -28.43 2.38 13.40
C LEU A 160 -29.81 2.93 13.02
N THR A 161 -30.30 2.61 11.82
CA THR A 161 -31.65 3.03 11.40
C THR A 161 -32.75 2.40 12.26
N ALA A 162 -32.61 1.11 12.64
CA ALA A 162 -33.55 0.45 13.55
C ALA A 162 -33.52 1.06 14.96
N LEU A 163 -32.34 1.36 15.49
CA LEU A 163 -32.18 2.03 16.79
C LEU A 163 -32.81 3.42 16.79
N ASN A 164 -32.59 4.21 15.73
CA ASN A 164 -33.18 5.54 15.60
C ASN A 164 -34.72 5.49 15.56
N ARG A 165 -35.30 4.52 14.83
CA ARG A 165 -36.77 4.34 14.81
C ARG A 165 -37.31 4.00 16.21
N ARG A 166 -36.64 3.11 16.93
CA ARG A 166 -37.04 2.75 18.30
C ARG A 166 -36.95 3.96 19.24
N LEU A 167 -35.87 4.72 19.15
CA LEU A 167 -35.69 5.93 19.96
C LEU A 167 -36.80 6.96 19.70
N GLN A 168 -37.20 7.15 18.44
CA GLN A 168 -38.33 8.04 18.10
C GLN A 168 -39.65 7.57 18.71
N ALA A 169 -39.95 6.27 18.64
CA ALA A 169 -41.15 5.70 19.24
C ALA A 169 -41.20 5.92 20.76
N GLU A 170 -40.09 5.70 21.45
CA GLU A 170 -39.96 5.94 22.90
C GLU A 170 -40.10 7.43 23.26
N GLN A 171 -39.61 8.34 22.40
CA GLN A 171 -39.78 9.79 22.59
C GLN A 171 -41.25 10.22 22.43
N GLU A 172 -41.95 9.68 21.44
CA GLU A 172 -43.37 9.93 21.24
C GLU A 172 -44.20 9.40 22.41
N GLU A 173 -43.89 8.21 22.92
CA GLU A 173 -44.56 7.65 24.09
C GLU A 173 -44.32 8.50 25.33
N ASN A 174 -43.07 8.93 25.58
CA ASN A 174 -42.77 9.86 26.67
C ASN A 174 -43.55 11.18 26.55
N ALA A 175 -43.68 11.74 25.35
CA ALA A 175 -44.47 12.95 25.14
C ALA A 175 -45.97 12.73 25.42
N ARG A 176 -46.52 11.58 24.98
CA ARG A 176 -47.91 11.19 25.25
C ARG A 176 -48.16 11.00 26.75
N LEU A 177 -47.27 10.30 27.45
CA LEU A 177 -47.36 10.06 28.89
C LEU A 177 -47.29 11.37 29.68
N LYS A 178 -46.40 12.30 29.31
CA LYS A 178 -46.35 13.63 29.93
C LYS A 178 -47.67 14.38 29.77
N LYS A 179 -48.25 14.39 28.58
CA LYS A 179 -49.55 15.03 28.33
C LYS A 179 -50.66 14.39 29.16
N ALA A 180 -50.73 13.06 29.21
CA ALA A 180 -51.71 12.34 30.04
C ALA A 180 -51.55 12.65 31.53
N LEU A 181 -50.31 12.82 31.99
CA LEU A 181 -49.99 13.20 33.36
C LEU A 181 -50.45 14.63 33.67
N ASP A 182 -50.18 15.59 32.78
CA ASP A 182 -50.65 16.98 32.94
C ASP A 182 -52.19 17.06 32.91
N GLU A 183 -52.86 16.31 32.03
CA GLU A 183 -54.31 16.21 32.00
C GLU A 183 -54.89 15.59 33.29
N ALA A 184 -54.25 14.55 33.84
CA ALA A 184 -54.66 13.94 35.10
C ALA A 184 -54.46 14.89 36.29
N ARG A 185 -53.35 15.64 36.32
CA ARG A 185 -53.10 16.68 37.33
C ARG A 185 -54.14 17.79 37.26
N ALA A 186 -54.43 18.32 36.07
CA ALA A 186 -55.45 19.34 35.88
C ALA A 186 -56.85 18.87 36.36
N LYS A 187 -57.18 17.59 36.15
CA LYS A 187 -58.43 17.00 36.69
C LYS A 187 -58.43 16.93 38.21
N LEU A 188 -57.31 16.56 38.84
CA LEU A 188 -57.19 16.55 40.29
C LEU A 188 -57.31 17.97 40.87
N ASP A 189 -56.65 18.95 40.27
CA ASP A 189 -56.72 20.35 40.71
C ASP A 189 -58.15 20.90 40.56
N ALA A 190 -58.87 20.54 39.49
CA ALA A 190 -60.27 20.90 39.33
C ALA A 190 -61.16 20.29 40.43
N ILE A 191 -60.93 19.02 40.81
CA ILE A 191 -61.63 18.38 41.93
C ILE A 191 -61.34 19.11 43.24
N VAL A 192 -60.07 19.43 43.51
CA VAL A 192 -59.67 20.19 44.71
C VAL A 192 -60.35 21.55 44.75
N ASN A 193 -60.41 22.28 43.63
CA ASN A 193 -61.10 23.57 43.56
C ASN A 193 -62.60 23.43 43.81
N ILE A 194 -63.26 22.40 43.26
CA ILE A 194 -64.67 22.12 43.52
C ILE A 194 -64.91 21.82 45.01
N GLU A 195 -64.07 21.00 45.63
CA GLU A 195 -64.16 20.70 47.06
C GLU A 195 -63.94 21.96 47.92
N LEU A 196 -63.04 22.85 47.50
CA LEU A 196 -62.79 24.14 48.16
C LEU A 196 -63.99 25.09 48.03
N GLU A 197 -64.58 25.23 46.83
CA GLU A 197 -65.79 26.03 46.58
C GLU A 197 -66.99 25.50 47.37
N ARG A 198 -67.15 24.18 47.46
CA ARG A 198 -68.21 23.53 48.24
C ARG A 198 -68.01 23.71 49.75
N SER A 199 -66.76 23.74 50.21
CA SER A 199 -66.40 23.93 51.62
C SER A 199 -66.34 25.41 52.05
N ALA A 200 -66.36 26.35 51.10
CA ALA A 200 -66.33 27.77 51.40
C ALA A 200 -67.66 28.23 52.05
N PRO A 201 -67.62 28.91 53.20
CA PRO A 201 -68.84 29.39 53.86
C PRO A 201 -69.48 30.51 53.03
N THR A 202 -70.79 30.44 52.89
CA THR A 202 -71.66 31.43 52.23
C THR A 202 -71.29 32.84 52.68
N ARG A 203 -70.49 33.57 51.90
CA ARG A 203 -70.19 34.98 52.17
C ARG A 203 -71.31 35.85 51.62
N SER A 204 -71.90 36.57 52.54
CA SER A 204 -73.03 37.49 52.46
C SER A 204 -72.97 38.53 51.34
N ASN A 205 -74.13 38.75 50.73
CA ASN A 205 -74.50 39.88 49.88
C ASN A 205 -74.54 41.20 50.69
N PRO A 206 -73.84 42.29 50.31
CA PRO A 206 -74.07 43.59 50.92
C PRO A 206 -74.98 44.47 50.04
N GLU A 207 -76.14 44.80 50.61
CA GLU A 207 -76.95 46.04 50.51
C GLU A 207 -77.17 46.74 49.15
N ARG A 208 -78.46 46.91 48.80
CA ARG A 208 -78.97 47.98 47.93
C ARG A 208 -80.12 48.70 48.68
N PRO A 209 -80.15 50.06 48.74
CA PRO A 209 -80.98 50.82 49.68
C PRO A 209 -82.47 50.89 49.28
N PRO A 210 -83.39 51.23 50.21
CA PRO A 210 -84.82 51.18 49.98
C PRO A 210 -85.30 52.38 49.14
N SER A 211 -86.01 52.10 48.04
CA SER A 211 -86.75 53.08 47.27
C SER A 211 -88.04 53.46 48.01
N SER A 212 -88.11 54.72 48.43
CA SER A 212 -89.32 55.41 48.89
C SER A 212 -89.93 56.22 47.73
N GLU A 213 -91.21 56.59 47.92
CA GLU A 213 -92.06 57.46 47.07
C GLU A 213 -92.63 56.78 45.80
N GLY A 214 -93.93 56.82 45.50
CA GLY A 214 -95.07 57.52 46.08
C GLY A 214 -96.18 57.50 45.01
N ARG A 215 -97.39 57.05 45.36
CA ARG A 215 -98.54 57.15 44.44
C ARG A 215 -99.84 57.30 45.24
N TYR A 216 -100.25 58.56 45.40
CA TYR A 216 -101.66 59.02 45.52
C TYR A 216 -102.24 59.10 44.09
N PRO A 217 -103.58 59.13 43.87
CA PRO A 217 -104.63 59.80 44.64
C PRO A 217 -105.61 58.88 45.39
#